data_AF-A0A971YHP4-F1
#
_entry.id   AF-A0A971YHP4-F1
#
_cell.length_a   1.000
_cell.length_b   1.000
_cell.length_c   1.000
_cell.angle_alpha   90.00
_cell.angle_beta   90.00
_cell.angle_gamma   90.00
#
_symmetry.space_group_name_H-M   'P 1'
#
loop_
_entity.id
_entity.type
_entity.pdbx_description
1 polymer ?
#
loop_
_entity_poly.entity_id
_entity_poly.type
_entity_poly.pdbx_seq_one_letter_code
_entity_poly.pdbx_strand_id
1 'polypeptide(L)' 'VNIVNRYDFDVDLSSGRYVVDAKSIMGIFSLDLSKPIKVQVHSDDCDAFMEEIKPFIQ' A
#
# COMPACT_ATOMS: atom_id res chain seq x y z
N VAL A 1 5.01 2.13 -3.96
CA VAL A 1 5.71 1.14 -4.83
C VAL A 1 7.13 0.87 -4.37
N ASN A 2 8.08 1.81 -4.52
CA ASN A 2 9.51 1.52 -4.23
C ASN A 2 9.78 1.05 -2.79
N ILE A 3 9.06 1.59 -1.80
CA ILE A 3 9.16 1.15 -0.40
C ILE A 3 8.65 -0.29 -0.25
N VAL A 4 7.41 -0.54 -0.70
CA VAL A 4 6.75 -1.86 -0.63
C VAL A 4 7.57 -2.96 -1.32
N ASN A 5 8.23 -2.66 -2.44
CA ASN A 5 9.07 -3.63 -3.16
C ASN A 5 10.31 -4.11 -2.39
N ARG A 6 10.68 -3.44 -1.28
CA ARG A 6 11.77 -3.90 -0.41
C ARG A 6 11.35 -4.96 0.59
N TYR A 7 10.05 -5.18 0.76
CA TYR A 7 9.50 -6.10 1.75
C TYR A 7 8.89 -7.33 1.08
N ASP A 8 9.09 -8.49 1.69
CA ASP A 8 8.68 -9.80 1.14
C ASP A 8 7.23 -10.16 1.46
N PHE A 9 6.52 -9.33 2.23
CA PHE A 9 5.09 -9.51 2.47
C PHE A 9 4.23 -8.79 1.43
N ASP A 10 2.95 -9.17 1.42
CA ASP A 10 1.94 -8.57 0.57
C ASP A 10 1.36 -7.31 1.21
N VAL A 11 1.13 -6.31 0.37
CA VAL A 11 0.47 -5.07 0.76
C VAL A 11 -0.59 -4.74 -0.27
N ASP A 12 -1.82 -4.60 0.18
CA ASP A 12 -2.95 -4.22 -0.65
C ASP A 12 -3.30 -2.75 -0.46
N LEU A 13 -3.66 -2.10 -1.57
CA LEU A 13 -4.31 -0.79 -1.56
C LEU A 13 -5.76 -0.96 -1.98
N SER A 14 -6.68 -0.33 -1.24
CA SER A 14 -8.09 -0.34 -1.59
C SER A 14 -8.72 1.05 -1.61
N SER A 15 -9.56 1.28 -2.62
CA SER A 15 -10.38 2.49 -2.78
C SER A 15 -11.77 2.07 -3.27
N GLY A 16 -12.77 2.22 -2.41
CA GLY A 16 -14.13 1.74 -2.68
C GLY A 16 -14.19 0.23 -2.89
N ARG A 17 -14.54 -0.20 -4.12
CA ARG A 17 -14.64 -1.62 -4.51
C ARG A 17 -13.36 -2.19 -5.13
N TYR A 18 -12.35 -1.36 -5.34
CA TYR A 18 -11.12 -1.75 -6.00
C TYR A 18 -10.09 -2.11 -4.95
N VAL A 19 -9.43 -3.25 -5.16
CA VAL A 19 -8.29 -3.72 -4.38
C VAL A 19 -7.17 -4.02 -5.38
N VAL A 20 -5.97 -3.50 -5.13
CA VAL A 20 -4.82 -3.67 -6.01
C VAL A 20 -3.56 -3.95 -5.18
N ASP A 21 -2.66 -4.71 -5.77
CA ASP A 21 -1.32 -4.95 -5.23
C ASP A 21 -0.51 -3.64 -5.19
N ALA A 22 0.01 -3.28 -4.01
CA ALA A 22 0.80 -2.06 -3.79
C ALA A 22 2.21 -2.10 -4.43
N LYS A 23 2.64 -3.26 -4.94
CA LYS A 23 3.83 -3.45 -5.78
C LYS A 23 3.55 -3.14 -7.26
N SER A 24 2.30 -3.17 -7.70
CA SER A 24 1.90 -2.90 -9.08
C SER A 24 1.61 -1.41 -9.32
N ILE A 25 2.57 -0.69 -9.92
CA ILE A 25 2.38 0.71 -10.30
C ILE A 25 1.19 0.91 -11.25
N MET A 26 0.95 -0.03 -12.17
CA MET A 26 -0.19 0.02 -13.09
C MET A 26 -1.51 -0.14 -12.35
N GLY A 27 -1.58 -1.02 -11.34
CA GLY A 27 -2.76 -1.16 -10.48
C GLY A 27 -3.07 0.10 -9.69
N ILE A 28 -2.05 0.76 -9.15
CA ILE A 28 -2.22 2.01 -8.38
C ILE A 28 -2.80 3.13 -9.23
N PHE A 29 -2.35 3.30 -10.48
CA PHE A 29 -2.92 4.31 -11.38
C PHE A 29 -4.37 4.04 -11.78
N SER A 30 -4.87 2.82 -11.58
CA SER A 30 -6.28 2.49 -11.79
C SER A 30 -7.18 2.90 -10.62
N LEU A 31 -6.60 3.25 -9.46
CA LEU A 31 -7.36 3.72 -8.30
C LEU A 31 -7.73 5.20 -8.42
N ASP A 32 -8.85 5.56 -7.82
CA ASP A 32 -9.21 6.97 -7.59
C ASP A 32 -8.37 7.52 -6.42
N LEU A 33 -7.24 8.16 -6.75
CA LEU A 33 -6.30 8.75 -5.81
C LEU A 33 -6.80 10.05 -5.15
N SER A 34 -7.98 10.55 -5.56
CA SER A 34 -8.60 11.73 -4.93
C SER A 34 -9.31 11.39 -3.61
N LYS A 35 -9.50 10.10 -3.34
CA LYS A 35 -10.15 9.59 -2.13
C LYS A 35 -9.13 8.92 -1.21
N PRO A 36 -9.43 8.84 0.10
CA PRO A 36 -8.61 8.07 1.03
C PRO A 36 -8.42 6.63 0.54
N ILE A 37 -7.17 6.16 0.57
CA ILE A 37 -6.79 4.81 0.22
C ILE A 37 -6.50 4.05 1.50
N LYS A 38 -7.11 2.88 1.64
CA LYS A 38 -6.81 1.98 2.74
C LYS A 38 -5.62 1.11 2.36
N VAL A 39 -4.60 1.11 3.21
CA VAL A 39 -3.44 0.22 3.12
C VAL A 39 -3.69 -0.97 4.03
N GLN A 40 -3.47 -2.19 3.54
CA GLN A 40 -3.53 -3.41 4.33
C GLN A 40 -2.22 -4.18 4.16
N VAL A 41 -1.57 -4.48 5.28
CA VAL A 41 -0.30 -5.21 5.32
C VAL A 41 -0.58 -6.62 5.80
N HIS A 42 -0.09 -7.61 5.05
CA HIS A 42 -0.24 -9.04 5.38
C HIS A 42 1.05 -9.58 5.98
N SER A 43 1.42 -9.09 7.16
CA SER A 43 2.58 -9.55 7.93
C SER A 43 2.37 -9.30 9.41
N ASP A 44 2.83 -10.24 10.24
CA ASP A 44 2.91 -10.06 11.70
C ASP A 44 4.13 -9.20 12.11
N ASP A 45 5.16 -9.14 11.27
CA ASP A 45 6.34 -8.29 11.43
C ASP A 45 6.33 -7.20 10.34
N CYS A 46 5.77 -6.05 10.67
CA CYS A 46 5.67 -4.90 9.75
C CYS A 46 6.11 -3.57 10.35
N ASP A 47 6.64 -3.56 11.58
CA ASP A 47 6.98 -2.33 12.31
C ASP A 47 7.93 -1.42 11.51
N ALA A 48 8.98 -2.00 10.92
CA ALA A 48 9.92 -1.27 10.08
C ALA A 48 9.26 -0.61 8.86
N PHE A 49 8.32 -1.33 8.22
CA PHE A 49 7.57 -0.78 7.09
C PHE A 49 6.64 0.34 7.53
N MET A 50 5.93 0.16 8.65
CA MET A 50 5.03 1.16 9.20
C MET A 50 5.76 2.47 9.55
N GLU A 51 6.98 2.38 10.08
CA GLU A 51 7.84 3.57 10.30
C GLU A 51 8.28 4.24 8.99
N GLU A 52 8.61 3.48 7.95
CA GLU A 52 8.99 4.05 6.65
C GLU A 52 7.82 4.71 5.90
N ILE A 53 6.59 4.21 6.07
CA ILE A 53 5.41 4.78 5.40
C ILE A 53 4.71 5.88 6.19
N LYS A 54 5.01 6.06 7.48
CA LYS A 54 4.47 7.13 8.33
C LYS A 54 4.39 8.51 7.66
N PRO A 55 5.43 8.99 6.93
CA PRO A 55 5.38 10.30 6.28
C PRO A 55 4.31 10.45 5.19
N PHE A 56 3.75 9.35 4.70
CA PHE A 56 2.74 9.33 3.63
C PHE A 56 1.31 9.11 4.13
N ILE A 57 1.14 8.81 5.42
CA ILE A 57 -0.17 8.62 6.05
C ILE A 57 -0.61 9.97 6.64
N GLN A 58 -1.85 10.38 6.35
CA GLN A 58 -2.49 11.57 6.89
C GLN A 58 -3.61 11.20 7.85
#